data_AF-A0A6P0SU85-F1
#
_entry.id   AF-A0A6P0SU85-F1
#
_cell.length_a   1.000
_cell.length_b   1.000
_cell.length_c   1.000
_cell.angle_alpha   90.00
_cell.angle_beta   90.00
_cell.angle_gamma   90.00
#
_symmetry.space_group_name_H-M   'P 1'
#
loop_
_entity.id
_entity.type
_entity.pdbx_description
1 polymer ?
#
loop_
_entity_poly.entity_id
_entity_poly.type
_entity_poly.pdbx_seq_one_letter_code
_entity_poly.pdbx_strand_id
1 'polypeptide(L)'
;RLINNFDVGDQLGFYLVQNSTKEAVLAGQNASVFFGDASFNSDGLEHIQTETNSDGLLTLNFEDADDQDFDDLVVTVQDASALTPTVGIGNPQIQGQVELLDLTDVTGTVTPEIVVSSQAVFENSFGFYQVDDASGKIGNLNPGDAGYAELAVSNQVDLASGVSGGVLLAPFLIANGTVEEFLTQNPTNQQGSGLNAYFSFLSANPDQFDHVRLLGDNRFGFEDTFAGGDLDYDDLVVEVIF
;
A
#
# COMPACT_ATOMS: atom_id res chain seq x y z
N ARG A 1 7.51 13.64 8.21
CA ARG A 1 7.98 13.62 6.80
C ARG A 1 8.50 12.22 6.55
N LEU A 2 8.05 11.53 5.50
CA LEU A 2 8.66 10.26 5.10
C LEU A 2 10.10 10.55 4.68
N ILE A 3 11.06 9.80 5.23
CA ILE A 3 12.48 9.98 4.96
C ILE A 3 12.85 8.94 3.90
N ASN A 4 12.81 9.34 2.63
CA ASN A 4 13.16 8.46 1.50
C ASN A 4 14.67 8.23 1.37
N ASN A 5 15.47 9.05 2.06
CA ASN A 5 16.92 8.97 2.18
C ASN A 5 17.30 9.69 3.49
N PHE A 6 18.19 9.10 4.28
CA PHE A 6 18.76 9.72 5.47
C PHE A 6 20.28 9.71 5.38
N ASP A 7 20.91 10.73 5.93
CA ASP A 7 22.35 10.84 6.03
C ASP A 7 22.86 10.18 7.33
N VAL A 8 24.13 9.79 7.33
CA VAL A 8 24.80 9.32 8.54
C VAL A 8 24.75 10.42 9.60
N GLY A 9 24.09 10.13 10.73
CA GLY A 9 23.91 11.06 11.84
C GLY A 9 22.52 11.68 11.93
N ASP A 10 21.63 11.41 10.97
CA ASP A 10 20.21 11.74 11.11
C ASP A 10 19.58 10.99 12.28
N GLN A 11 18.66 11.66 12.97
CA GLN A 11 17.84 11.05 14.03
C GLN A 11 16.53 10.57 13.41
N LEU A 12 16.29 9.27 13.49
CA LEU A 12 15.08 8.64 12.99
C LEU A 12 14.09 8.46 14.14
N GLY A 13 12.84 8.87 13.92
CA GLY A 13 11.73 8.59 14.81
C GLY A 13 10.80 7.57 14.17
N PHE A 14 10.31 6.63 14.98
CA PHE A 14 9.38 5.59 14.56
C PHE A 14 8.02 5.82 15.20
N TYR A 15 6.98 5.34 14.52
CA TYR A 15 5.62 5.31 15.04
C TYR A 15 4.90 4.08 14.51
N LEU A 16 3.87 3.64 15.23
CA LEU A 16 2.92 2.61 14.83
C LEU A 16 1.54 3.22 14.70
N VAL A 17 0.83 2.89 13.63
CA VAL A 17 -0.60 3.19 13.49
C VAL A 17 -1.35 1.89 13.74
N GLN A 18 -2.07 1.82 14.85
CA GLN A 18 -2.80 0.62 15.22
C GLN A 18 -4.07 0.49 14.38
N ASN A 19 -4.27 -0.71 13.80
CA ASN A 19 -5.48 -1.09 13.05
C ASN A 19 -5.90 -0.07 11.96
N SER A 20 -4.95 0.65 11.37
CA SER A 20 -5.23 1.69 10.38
C SER A 20 -3.98 2.03 9.55
N THR A 21 -4.07 3.07 8.71
CA THR A 21 -2.95 3.55 7.88
C THR A 21 -2.58 4.98 8.18
N LYS A 22 -1.38 5.37 7.75
CA LYS A 22 -0.95 6.77 7.80
C LYS A 22 -1.92 7.66 7.03
N GLU A 23 -2.39 7.18 5.88
CA GLU A 23 -3.30 7.89 4.97
C GLU A 23 -4.63 8.17 5.67
N ALA A 24 -5.18 7.18 6.38
CA ALA A 24 -6.37 7.34 7.20
C ALA A 24 -6.18 8.37 8.33
N VAL A 25 -5.04 8.31 9.05
CA VAL A 25 -4.69 9.30 10.10
C VAL A 25 -4.62 10.71 9.51
N LEU A 26 -3.94 10.89 8.37
CA LEU A 26 -3.80 12.19 7.71
C LEU A 26 -5.12 12.71 7.15
N ALA A 27 -6.05 11.83 6.78
CA ALA A 27 -7.41 12.16 6.41
C ALA A 27 -8.31 12.50 7.62
N GLY A 28 -7.80 12.39 8.85
CA GLY A 28 -8.51 12.71 10.08
C GLY A 28 -9.44 11.59 10.57
N GLN A 29 -9.24 10.36 10.11
CA GLN A 29 -9.93 9.20 10.66
C GLN A 29 -9.43 8.89 12.07
N ASN A 30 -10.29 8.27 12.87
CA ASN A 30 -9.95 7.92 14.24
C ASN A 30 -9.05 6.69 14.27
N ALA A 31 -7.77 6.88 14.56
CA ALA A 31 -6.79 5.82 14.73
C ALA A 31 -5.81 6.18 15.84
N SER A 32 -5.37 5.17 16.59
CA SER A 32 -4.32 5.32 17.60
C SER A 32 -2.96 5.37 16.91
N VAL A 33 -2.14 6.34 17.29
CA VAL A 33 -0.76 6.46 16.81
C VAL A 33 0.17 6.44 18.02
N PHE A 34 1.07 5.47 18.03
CA PHE A 34 2.02 5.25 19.12
C PHE A 34 3.43 5.64 18.66
N PHE A 35 4.09 6.52 19.41
CA PHE A 35 5.41 7.04 19.07
C PHE A 35 6.50 6.43 19.95
N GLY A 36 7.72 6.37 19.41
CA GLY A 36 8.89 5.95 20.20
C GLY A 36 9.33 6.96 21.28
N ASP A 37 8.86 8.21 21.22
CA ASP A 37 9.16 9.23 22.23
C ASP A 37 7.90 9.56 23.04
N ALA A 38 7.99 9.32 24.35
CA ALA A 38 6.92 9.48 25.32
C ALA A 38 6.28 10.88 25.34
N SER A 39 6.99 11.93 24.92
CA SER A 39 6.46 13.28 24.87
C SER A 39 5.38 13.48 23.81
N PHE A 40 5.27 12.57 22.84
CA PHE A 40 4.21 12.56 21.82
C PHE A 40 3.03 11.67 22.18
N ASN A 41 3.15 10.83 23.22
CA ASN A 41 2.09 9.90 23.62
C ASN A 41 1.26 10.46 24.79
N SER A 42 -0.06 10.30 24.73
CA SER A 42 -0.99 10.86 25.71
C SER A 42 -0.88 10.23 27.11
N ASP A 43 -0.35 9.01 27.20
CA ASP A 43 -0.09 8.28 28.43
C ASP A 43 1.33 8.52 28.99
N GLY A 44 2.19 9.19 28.23
CA GLY A 44 3.58 9.47 28.61
C GLY A 44 4.49 8.25 28.60
N LEU A 45 4.15 7.20 27.84
CA LEU A 45 4.97 5.99 27.69
C LEU A 45 5.73 5.99 26.35
N GLU A 46 6.90 5.35 26.31
CA GLU A 46 7.56 5.01 25.04
C GLU A 46 6.96 3.70 24.53
N HIS A 47 6.45 3.69 23.30
CA HIS A 47 5.81 2.50 22.69
C HIS A 47 6.74 1.74 21.75
N ILE A 48 8.00 2.17 21.63
CA ILE A 48 8.97 1.54 20.73
C ILE A 48 10.31 1.47 21.44
N GLN A 49 10.82 0.26 21.63
CA GLN A 49 12.16 0.03 22.12
C GLN A 49 13.10 -0.28 20.96
N THR A 50 14.28 0.32 20.98
CA THR A 50 15.32 0.06 20.00
C THR A 50 16.45 -0.76 20.62
N GLU A 51 16.81 -1.87 20.00
CA GLU A 51 17.98 -2.66 20.38
C GLU A 51 18.99 -2.69 19.23
N THR A 52 20.26 -2.42 19.51
CA THR A 52 21.34 -2.62 18.53
C THR A 52 22.15 -3.84 18.92
N ASN A 53 22.06 -4.89 18.12
CA ASN A 53 22.77 -6.15 18.37
C ASN A 53 24.25 -6.04 17.96
N SER A 54 25.08 -6.95 18.50
CA SER A 54 26.52 -7.02 18.21
C SER A 54 26.86 -7.14 16.73
N ASP A 55 25.89 -7.58 15.93
CA ASP A 55 26.04 -7.91 14.52
C ASP A 55 25.65 -6.73 13.61
N GLY A 56 25.38 -5.55 14.19
CA GLY A 56 25.00 -4.33 13.45
C GLY A 56 23.52 -4.25 13.07
N LEU A 57 22.70 -5.13 13.65
CA LEU A 57 21.25 -5.19 13.45
C LEU A 57 20.53 -4.21 14.38
N LEU A 58 19.61 -3.41 13.84
CA LEU A 58 18.69 -2.60 14.63
C LEU A 58 17.36 -3.34 14.74
N THR A 59 16.93 -3.65 15.94
CA THR A 59 15.60 -4.19 16.23
C THR A 59 14.73 -3.09 16.81
N LEU A 60 13.51 -2.97 16.30
CA LEU A 60 12.45 -2.12 16.80
C LEU A 60 11.36 -3.03 17.37
N ASN A 61 11.14 -2.95 18.67
CA ASN A 61 10.11 -3.71 19.39
C ASN A 61 8.98 -2.74 19.71
N PHE A 62 7.79 -2.96 19.14
CA PHE A 62 6.65 -2.07 19.26
C PHE A 62 5.64 -2.62 20.27
N GLU A 63 4.95 -1.70 20.95
CA GLU A 63 3.84 -1.96 21.87
C GLU A 63 2.62 -1.14 21.41
N ASP A 64 1.49 -1.80 21.19
CA ASP A 64 0.25 -1.19 20.70
C ASP A 64 -0.93 -1.29 21.69
N ALA A 65 -0.69 -1.94 22.84
CA ALA A 65 -1.35 -1.86 24.15
C ALA A 65 -1.75 -3.25 24.66
N ASP A 66 -1.23 -3.67 25.80
CA ASP A 66 -2.00 -4.18 26.96
C ASP A 66 -1.12 -4.78 28.07
N ASP A 67 0.19 -4.95 27.86
CA ASP A 67 1.07 -5.57 28.87
C ASP A 67 2.53 -5.10 28.91
N GLN A 68 2.95 -4.20 27.99
CA GLN A 68 4.30 -3.62 27.95
C GLN A 68 5.40 -4.65 27.75
N ASP A 69 5.12 -5.72 27.00
CA ASP A 69 6.13 -6.71 26.63
C ASP A 69 6.86 -6.39 25.31
N PHE A 70 6.32 -5.45 24.52
CA PHE A 70 6.86 -4.95 23.25
C PHE A 70 7.02 -6.04 22.17
N ASP A 71 6.16 -7.05 22.16
CA ASP A 71 6.21 -8.13 21.16
C ASP A 71 5.10 -8.09 20.09
N ASP A 72 4.22 -7.09 20.15
CA ASP A 72 3.11 -6.87 19.21
C ASP A 72 3.57 -6.76 17.75
N LEU A 73 4.69 -6.07 17.53
CA LEU A 73 5.37 -6.01 16.25
C LEU A 73 6.88 -5.89 16.49
N VAL A 74 7.65 -6.78 15.86
CA VAL A 74 9.11 -6.74 15.91
C VAL A 74 9.65 -6.52 14.51
N VAL A 75 10.26 -5.35 14.28
CA VAL A 75 10.90 -5.02 13.00
C VAL A 75 12.40 -5.10 13.15
N THR A 76 13.02 -5.86 12.25
CA THR A 76 14.46 -6.01 12.19
C THR A 76 15.00 -5.28 10.97
N VAL A 77 15.91 -4.34 11.20
CA VAL A 77 16.54 -3.51 10.17
C VAL A 77 18.01 -3.90 10.05
N GLN A 78 18.40 -4.27 8.83
CA GLN A 78 19.78 -4.62 8.49
C GLN A 78 20.28 -3.79 7.30
N ASP A 79 21.60 -3.69 7.16
CA ASP A 79 22.21 -3.13 5.97
C ASP A 79 21.86 -3.99 4.74
N ALA A 80 21.10 -3.39 3.82
CA ALA A 80 20.68 -4.00 2.57
C ALA A 80 21.57 -3.59 1.38
N SER A 81 22.68 -2.87 1.60
CA SER A 81 23.56 -2.36 0.53
C SER A 81 24.17 -3.46 -0.35
N ALA A 82 24.22 -4.70 0.14
CA ALA A 82 24.70 -5.87 -0.59
C ALA A 82 23.59 -6.63 -1.34
N LEU A 83 22.31 -6.27 -1.15
CA LEU A 83 21.18 -6.92 -1.83
C LEU A 83 20.95 -6.29 -3.21
N THR A 84 20.53 -7.12 -4.16
CA THR A 84 19.98 -6.63 -5.43
C THR A 84 18.49 -6.34 -5.23
N PRO A 85 18.02 -5.09 -5.40
CA PRO A 85 16.60 -4.78 -5.25
C PRO A 85 15.76 -5.54 -6.28
N THR A 86 14.58 -5.99 -5.86
CA THR A 86 13.55 -6.51 -6.77
C THR A 86 13.15 -5.40 -7.75
N VAL A 87 13.12 -5.71 -9.04
CA VAL A 87 12.65 -4.77 -10.08
C VAL A 87 11.18 -4.43 -9.77
N GLY A 88 10.79 -3.16 -9.94
CA GLY A 88 9.42 -2.73 -9.64
C GLY A 88 9.22 -2.12 -8.26
N ILE A 89 10.23 -2.19 -7.37
CA ILE A 89 10.19 -1.51 -6.07
C ILE A 89 10.48 0.00 -6.24
N GLY A 90 11.26 0.42 -7.24
CA GLY A 90 11.74 1.80 -7.34
C GLY A 90 12.81 2.14 -6.29
N ASN A 91 12.95 3.42 -5.93
CA ASN A 91 13.79 3.83 -4.78
C ASN A 91 13.19 3.19 -3.51
N PRO A 92 13.96 2.46 -2.66
CA PRO A 92 13.44 1.52 -1.67
C PRO A 92 12.15 2.00 -0.99
N GLN A 93 11.07 1.28 -1.27
CA GLN A 93 9.73 1.51 -0.72
C GLN A 93 9.78 1.17 0.77
N ILE A 94 10.04 2.17 1.60
CA ILE A 94 9.80 2.08 3.04
C ILE A 94 8.27 2.08 3.23
N GLN A 95 7.75 1.20 4.11
CA GLN A 95 6.34 1.20 4.50
C GLN A 95 5.86 2.64 4.80
N GLY A 96 4.71 3.01 4.21
CA GLY A 96 4.15 4.37 4.26
C GLY A 96 4.35 5.22 2.99
N GLN A 97 4.93 4.65 1.94
CA GLN A 97 4.69 5.08 0.54
C GLN A 97 3.40 4.42 0.01
N VAL A 98 2.77 5.06 -0.98
CA VAL A 98 1.57 4.51 -1.64
C VAL A 98 1.92 3.19 -2.34
N GLU A 99 1.01 2.23 -2.28
CA GLU A 99 1.13 0.89 -2.87
C GLU A 99 1.18 0.96 -4.39
N LEU A 100 2.37 1.21 -4.94
CA LEU A 100 2.66 1.35 -6.36
C LEU A 100 3.73 0.36 -6.80
N LEU A 101 3.63 -0.05 -8.06
CA LEU A 101 4.69 -0.71 -8.78
C LEU A 101 5.51 0.34 -9.55
N ASP A 102 6.75 0.54 -9.14
CA ASP A 102 7.64 1.57 -9.66
C ASP A 102 8.63 0.99 -10.69
N LEU A 103 8.32 1.25 -11.96
CA LEU A 103 9.16 0.91 -13.10
C LEU A 103 9.88 2.14 -13.66
N THR A 104 9.95 3.27 -12.95
CA THR A 104 10.49 4.53 -13.48
C THR A 104 11.96 4.45 -13.87
N ASP A 105 12.75 3.67 -13.13
CA ASP A 105 14.17 3.40 -13.41
C ASP A 105 14.39 2.20 -14.35
N VAL A 106 13.31 1.53 -14.79
CA VAL A 106 13.38 0.41 -15.74
C VAL A 106 13.41 0.94 -17.16
N THR A 107 14.30 0.40 -17.98
CA THR A 107 14.37 0.72 -19.42
C THR A 107 13.86 -0.43 -20.28
N GLY A 108 13.17 -0.12 -21.37
CA GLY A 108 12.66 -1.13 -22.30
C GLY A 108 11.31 -1.69 -21.87
N THR A 109 10.97 -2.88 -22.35
CA THR A 109 9.71 -3.58 -21.99
C THR A 109 10.04 -4.78 -21.11
N VAL A 110 9.32 -4.92 -20.02
CA VAL A 110 9.41 -6.05 -19.09
C VAL A 110 8.10 -6.82 -19.08
N THR A 111 8.17 -8.14 -19.01
CA THR A 111 6.98 -9.00 -18.93
C THR A 111 7.02 -9.72 -17.59
N PRO A 112 6.15 -9.33 -16.63
CA PRO A 112 6.15 -9.97 -15.32
C PRO A 112 5.48 -11.34 -15.36
N GLU A 113 5.88 -12.21 -14.44
CA GLU A 113 5.06 -13.31 -13.95
C GLU A 113 4.13 -12.78 -12.85
N ILE A 114 2.87 -13.23 -12.87
CA ILE A 114 1.85 -12.84 -11.89
C ILE A 114 1.44 -14.07 -11.10
N VAL A 115 1.65 -14.02 -9.79
CA VAL A 115 1.20 -15.05 -8.86
C VAL A 115 0.02 -14.50 -8.07
N VAL A 116 -1.08 -15.25 -8.04
CA VAL A 116 -2.31 -14.84 -7.37
C VAL A 116 -2.74 -15.90 -6.37
N SER A 117 -3.10 -15.47 -5.17
CA SER A 117 -3.82 -16.26 -4.18
C SER A 117 -5.01 -15.47 -3.65
N SER A 118 -6.04 -16.14 -3.15
CA SER A 118 -7.26 -15.50 -2.66
C SER A 118 -7.93 -16.40 -1.61
N GLN A 119 -8.41 -15.80 -0.52
CA GLN A 119 -9.35 -16.43 0.43
C GLN A 119 -10.74 -15.79 0.42
N ALA A 120 -11.03 -14.95 -0.58
CA ALA A 120 -12.30 -14.26 -0.74
C ALA A 120 -13.48 -15.21 -1.00
N VAL A 121 -14.66 -14.78 -0.54
CA VAL A 121 -15.95 -15.33 -0.99
C VAL A 121 -16.38 -14.70 -2.32
N PHE A 122 -15.97 -13.47 -2.60
CA PHE A 122 -16.30 -12.77 -3.84
C PHE A 122 -15.45 -13.26 -5.02
N GLU A 123 -16.06 -13.21 -6.20
CA GLU A 123 -15.35 -13.45 -7.46
C GLU A 123 -14.79 -12.12 -7.97
N ASN A 124 -13.57 -11.81 -7.55
CA ASN A 124 -12.95 -10.51 -7.80
C ASN A 124 -12.21 -10.46 -9.15
N SER A 125 -12.15 -9.27 -9.74
CA SER A 125 -11.19 -8.95 -10.82
C SER A 125 -10.15 -7.97 -10.31
N PHE A 126 -8.94 -7.99 -10.85
CA PHE A 126 -7.89 -7.04 -10.51
C PHE A 126 -7.18 -6.55 -11.76
N GLY A 127 -6.42 -5.47 -11.62
CA GLY A 127 -5.53 -5.00 -12.66
C GLY A 127 -4.61 -3.92 -12.15
N PHE A 128 -3.82 -3.38 -13.07
CA PHE A 128 -2.94 -2.25 -12.82
C PHE A 128 -3.20 -1.16 -13.85
N TYR A 129 -3.07 0.10 -13.49
CA TYR A 129 -3.19 1.24 -14.40
C TYR A 129 -2.02 2.20 -14.18
N GLN A 130 -1.66 2.93 -15.22
CA GLN A 130 -0.58 3.90 -15.13
C GLN A 130 -1.05 5.19 -14.42
N VAL A 131 -0.22 5.69 -13.52
CA VAL A 131 -0.35 7.02 -12.90
C VAL A 131 0.81 7.92 -13.31
N ASP A 132 0.57 9.23 -13.33
CA ASP A 132 1.57 10.24 -13.73
C ASP A 132 2.64 10.43 -12.65
N ASP A 133 2.26 10.29 -11.38
CA ASP A 133 3.14 10.44 -10.21
C ASP A 133 2.57 9.71 -8.98
N ALA A 134 3.33 9.73 -7.88
CA ALA A 134 2.98 9.05 -6.63
C ALA A 134 1.72 9.58 -5.92
N SER A 135 1.13 10.70 -6.36
CA SER A 135 -0.17 11.16 -5.86
C SER A 135 -1.36 10.42 -6.48
N GLY A 136 -1.11 9.58 -7.49
CA GLY A 136 -2.13 8.82 -8.21
C GLY A 136 -2.79 9.58 -9.34
N LYS A 137 -2.28 10.75 -9.70
CA LYS A 137 -2.85 11.58 -10.74
C LYS A 137 -2.88 10.86 -12.10
N ILE A 138 -3.96 11.04 -12.86
CA ILE A 138 -4.07 10.61 -14.26
C ILE A 138 -4.49 11.82 -15.12
N GLY A 139 -3.54 12.40 -15.84
CA GLY A 139 -3.72 13.61 -16.63
C GLY A 139 -4.11 14.81 -15.77
N ASN A 140 -5.41 15.12 -15.71
CA ASN A 140 -5.95 16.23 -14.91
C ASN A 140 -6.83 15.76 -13.73
N LEU A 141 -7.01 14.45 -13.55
CA LEU A 141 -7.84 13.88 -12.50
C LEU A 141 -6.95 13.43 -11.34
N ASN A 142 -7.30 13.85 -10.13
CA ASN A 142 -6.76 13.30 -8.90
C ASN A 142 -7.67 12.16 -8.40
N PRO A 143 -7.14 11.23 -7.59
CA PRO A 143 -7.96 10.24 -6.92
C PRO A 143 -9.16 10.87 -6.19
N GLY A 144 -10.37 10.40 -6.49
CA GLY A 144 -11.63 10.93 -5.96
C GLY A 144 -12.35 11.95 -6.85
N ASP A 145 -11.69 12.48 -7.89
CA ASP A 145 -12.35 13.32 -8.89
C ASP A 145 -13.38 12.51 -9.71
N ALA A 146 -14.44 13.17 -10.15
CA ALA A 146 -15.44 12.54 -11.01
C ALA A 146 -14.80 12.03 -12.31
N GLY A 147 -15.01 10.75 -12.62
CA GLY A 147 -14.43 10.08 -13.78
C GLY A 147 -13.05 9.45 -13.53
N TYR A 148 -12.45 9.63 -12.34
CA TYR A 148 -11.16 9.01 -12.02
C TYR A 148 -11.22 7.48 -12.12
N ALA A 149 -12.19 6.86 -11.45
CA ALA A 149 -12.31 5.40 -11.41
C ALA A 149 -12.58 4.79 -12.79
N GLU A 150 -13.50 5.39 -13.56
CA GLU A 150 -13.77 4.99 -14.95
C GLU A 150 -12.50 5.05 -15.81
N LEU A 151 -11.74 6.15 -15.72
CA LEU A 151 -10.52 6.33 -16.49
C LEU A 151 -9.42 5.35 -16.08
N ALA A 152 -9.22 5.14 -14.78
CA ALA A 152 -8.23 4.22 -14.24
C ALA A 152 -8.50 2.79 -14.71
N VAL A 153 -9.73 2.30 -14.53
CA VAL A 153 -10.12 0.93 -14.90
C VAL A 153 -10.13 0.75 -16.43
N SER A 154 -10.57 1.76 -17.19
CA SER A 154 -10.54 1.71 -18.66
C SER A 154 -9.13 1.67 -19.23
N ASN A 155 -8.16 2.28 -18.53
CA ASN A 155 -6.74 2.31 -18.92
C ASN A 155 -5.92 1.22 -18.23
N GLN A 156 -6.55 0.12 -17.79
CA GLN A 156 -5.80 -1.01 -17.25
C GLN A 156 -4.73 -1.48 -18.25
N VAL A 157 -3.56 -1.82 -17.73
CA VAL A 157 -2.41 -2.30 -18.48
C VAL A 157 -2.51 -3.81 -18.64
N ASP A 158 -2.29 -4.27 -19.87
CA ASP A 158 -2.14 -5.69 -20.15
C ASP A 158 -0.72 -6.15 -19.78
N LEU A 159 -0.54 -6.60 -18.54
CA LEU A 159 0.74 -7.10 -18.04
C LEU A 159 1.25 -8.31 -18.86
N ALA A 160 0.36 -9.12 -19.44
CA ALA A 160 0.74 -10.30 -20.21
C ALA A 160 1.41 -9.95 -21.55
N SER A 161 1.05 -8.80 -22.12
CA SER A 161 1.70 -8.23 -23.31
C SER A 161 3.03 -7.51 -22.99
N GLY A 162 3.37 -7.38 -21.70
CA GLY A 162 4.52 -6.64 -21.21
C GLY A 162 4.22 -5.16 -20.97
N VAL A 163 4.97 -4.58 -20.04
CA VAL A 163 4.86 -3.18 -19.62
C VAL A 163 6.12 -2.44 -20.02
N SER A 164 5.96 -1.22 -20.53
CA SER A 164 7.10 -0.33 -20.76
C SER A 164 7.62 0.18 -19.42
N GLY A 165 8.94 0.14 -19.23
CA GLY A 165 9.59 0.86 -18.14
C GLY A 165 9.46 2.39 -18.32
N GLY A 166 9.84 3.13 -17.29
CA GLY A 166 9.64 4.57 -17.19
C GLY A 166 8.26 4.98 -16.66
N VAL A 167 7.52 4.06 -16.02
CA VAL A 167 6.14 4.28 -15.57
C VAL A 167 5.94 3.92 -14.09
N LEU A 168 4.91 4.50 -13.48
CA LEU A 168 4.36 4.05 -12.21
C LEU A 168 3.02 3.38 -12.48
N LEU A 169 2.81 2.19 -11.91
CA LEU A 169 1.52 1.51 -11.97
C LEU A 169 0.90 1.43 -10.58
N ALA A 170 -0.40 1.73 -10.50
CA ALA A 170 -1.20 1.51 -9.32
C ALA A 170 -2.11 0.29 -9.53
N PRO A 171 -2.25 -0.60 -8.53
CA PRO A 171 -3.22 -1.68 -8.59
C PRO A 171 -4.65 -1.18 -8.38
N PHE A 172 -5.61 -2.00 -8.80
CA PHE A 172 -7.00 -1.93 -8.38
C PHE A 172 -7.62 -3.32 -8.25
N LEU A 173 -8.65 -3.41 -7.43
CA LEU A 173 -9.55 -4.55 -7.31
C LEU A 173 -10.96 -4.11 -7.75
N ILE A 174 -11.71 -4.97 -8.43
CA ILE A 174 -13.17 -4.85 -8.60
C ILE A 174 -13.79 -5.98 -7.81
N ALA A 175 -14.53 -5.62 -6.77
CA ALA A 175 -15.15 -6.56 -5.85
C ALA A 175 -16.35 -7.24 -6.50
N ASN A 176 -16.39 -8.57 -6.45
CA ASN A 176 -17.49 -9.42 -6.91
C ASN A 176 -18.00 -9.12 -8.34
N GLY A 177 -17.07 -8.92 -9.28
CA GLY A 177 -17.42 -8.68 -10.67
C GLY A 177 -16.22 -8.39 -11.56
N THR A 178 -16.54 -8.03 -12.80
CA THR A 178 -15.58 -7.81 -13.88
C THR A 178 -15.37 -6.34 -14.20
N VAL A 179 -14.27 -6.06 -14.92
CA VAL A 179 -14.01 -4.73 -15.50
C VAL A 179 -15.16 -4.24 -16.37
N GLU A 180 -15.70 -5.10 -17.23
CA GLU A 180 -16.80 -4.74 -18.13
C GLU A 180 -18.08 -4.38 -17.35
N GLU A 181 -18.40 -5.16 -16.31
CA GLU A 181 -19.55 -4.89 -15.45
C GLU A 181 -19.36 -3.59 -14.69
N PHE A 182 -18.17 -3.33 -14.13
CA PHE A 182 -17.89 -2.09 -13.41
C PHE A 182 -18.07 -0.86 -14.31
N LEU A 183 -17.45 -0.87 -15.49
CA LEU A 183 -17.53 0.23 -16.45
C LEU A 183 -18.97 0.48 -16.95
N THR A 184 -19.83 -0.55 -16.91
CA THR A 184 -21.23 -0.43 -17.34
C THR A 184 -22.16 0.00 -16.20
N GLN A 185 -21.97 -0.55 -14.99
CA GLN A 185 -22.94 -0.48 -13.91
C GLN A 185 -22.55 0.52 -12.81
N ASN A 186 -21.27 0.73 -12.58
CA ASN A 186 -20.76 1.65 -11.56
C ASN A 186 -19.48 2.41 -11.97
N PRO A 187 -19.37 3.01 -13.17
CA PRO A 187 -18.13 3.65 -13.64
C PRO A 187 -17.68 4.81 -12.75
N THR A 188 -18.62 5.44 -12.03
CA THR A 188 -18.35 6.54 -11.10
C THR A 188 -17.99 6.07 -9.68
N ASN A 189 -17.84 4.76 -9.47
CA ASN A 189 -17.48 4.12 -8.20
C ASN A 189 -18.30 4.61 -7.01
N GLN A 190 -19.64 4.62 -7.13
CA GLN A 190 -20.53 5.12 -6.08
C GLN A 190 -20.86 4.02 -5.06
N GLN A 191 -21.01 4.43 -3.81
CA GLN A 191 -21.44 3.55 -2.73
C GLN A 191 -22.81 2.91 -3.04
N GLY A 192 -22.98 1.66 -2.61
CA GLY A 192 -24.27 0.97 -2.61
C GLY A 192 -24.64 0.25 -3.91
N SER A 193 -23.75 0.26 -4.91
CA SER A 193 -23.94 -0.54 -6.14
C SER A 193 -23.73 -2.05 -5.92
N GLY A 194 -22.96 -2.41 -4.88
CA GLY A 194 -22.49 -3.78 -4.66
C GLY A 194 -21.34 -4.20 -5.59
N LEU A 195 -20.92 -3.32 -6.50
CA LEU A 195 -19.84 -3.52 -7.47
C LEU A 195 -18.91 -2.30 -7.40
N ASN A 196 -17.97 -2.32 -6.47
CA ASN A 196 -17.02 -1.22 -6.26
C ASN A 196 -15.65 -1.59 -6.81
N ALA A 197 -14.91 -0.59 -7.25
CA ALA A 197 -13.49 -0.68 -7.46
C ALA A 197 -12.75 -0.11 -6.24
N TYR A 198 -11.71 -0.78 -5.79
CA TYR A 198 -10.84 -0.32 -4.71
C TYR A 198 -9.41 -0.11 -5.23
N PHE A 199 -8.82 1.00 -4.81
CA PHE A 199 -7.54 1.53 -5.27
C PHE A 199 -6.61 1.78 -4.09
N SER A 200 -5.31 1.90 -4.32
CA SER A 200 -4.32 2.31 -3.30
C SER A 200 -4.53 3.73 -2.76
N PHE A 201 -5.42 4.51 -3.36
CA PHE A 201 -5.65 5.91 -3.00
C PHE A 201 -6.96 6.05 -2.23
N LEU A 202 -6.86 6.37 -0.94
CA LEU A 202 -8.00 6.52 -0.03
C LEU A 202 -9.17 7.32 -0.63
N SER A 203 -8.87 8.45 -1.27
CA SER A 203 -9.89 9.35 -1.83
C SER A 203 -10.60 8.79 -3.07
N ALA A 204 -10.02 7.80 -3.77
CA ALA A 204 -10.68 7.10 -4.88
C ALA A 204 -11.65 5.99 -4.41
N ASN A 205 -11.57 5.59 -3.13
CA ASN A 205 -12.40 4.54 -2.55
C ASN A 205 -13.71 5.14 -1.98
N PRO A 206 -14.89 4.56 -2.29
CA PRO A 206 -16.18 5.15 -1.95
C PRO A 206 -16.48 5.19 -0.44
N ASP A 207 -15.84 4.32 0.34
CA ASP A 207 -15.87 4.29 1.80
C ASP A 207 -14.79 5.13 2.46
N GLN A 208 -13.84 5.66 1.68
CA GLN A 208 -12.61 6.25 2.21
C GLN A 208 -11.85 5.25 3.08
N PHE A 209 -11.89 3.96 2.75
CA PHE A 209 -11.09 2.94 3.41
C PHE A 209 -9.85 2.58 2.56
N ASP A 210 -8.77 2.17 3.22
CA ASP A 210 -7.54 1.80 2.55
C ASP A 210 -7.51 0.30 2.27
N HIS A 211 -7.92 -0.09 1.07
CA HIS A 211 -8.15 -1.47 0.68
C HIS A 211 -6.90 -2.21 0.19
N VAL A 212 -5.77 -1.53 0.02
CA VAL A 212 -4.57 -2.16 -0.57
C VAL A 212 -3.42 -2.08 0.43
N ARG A 213 -2.60 -3.13 0.50
CA ARG A 213 -1.35 -3.15 1.26
C ARG A 213 -0.22 -3.67 0.42
N LEU A 214 0.93 -2.97 0.45
CA LEU A 214 2.18 -3.50 -0.08
C LEU A 214 2.86 -4.32 1.02
N LEU A 215 2.89 -5.64 0.81
CA LEU A 215 3.42 -6.63 1.74
C LEU A 215 4.95 -6.87 1.56
N GLY A 216 5.58 -6.09 0.67
CA GLY A 216 6.97 -6.23 0.26
C GLY A 216 7.12 -6.96 -1.08
N ASP A 217 8.25 -6.77 -1.77
CA ASP A 217 8.61 -7.48 -3.01
C ASP A 217 7.50 -7.50 -4.09
N ASN A 218 6.86 -6.35 -4.33
CA ASN A 218 5.72 -6.18 -5.25
C ASN A 218 4.55 -7.15 -4.98
N ARG A 219 4.35 -7.54 -3.72
CA ARG A 219 3.21 -8.31 -3.26
C ARG A 219 2.15 -7.37 -2.69
N PHE A 220 1.00 -7.34 -3.32
CA PHE A 220 -0.13 -6.49 -2.98
C PHE A 220 -1.24 -7.34 -2.35
N GLY A 221 -1.62 -7.07 -1.11
CA GLY A 221 -2.79 -7.63 -0.44
C GLY A 221 -3.99 -6.69 -0.57
N PHE A 222 -5.19 -7.24 -0.64
CA PHE A 222 -6.43 -6.50 -0.84
C PHE A 222 -7.52 -6.95 0.13
N GLU A 223 -8.37 -6.00 0.53
CA GLU A 223 -9.70 -6.22 1.12
C GLU A 223 -10.78 -5.98 0.05
N ASP A 224 -11.73 -6.89 -0.11
CA ASP A 224 -12.80 -6.83 -1.13
C ASP A 224 -14.16 -6.37 -0.59
N THR A 225 -14.26 -6.23 0.73
CA THR A 225 -15.50 -5.87 1.41
C THR A 225 -15.48 -4.40 1.81
N PHE A 226 -16.59 -3.70 1.53
CA PHE A 226 -16.76 -2.28 1.86
C PHE A 226 -16.43 -2.01 3.33
N ALA A 227 -15.64 -0.98 3.59
CA ALA A 227 -15.08 -0.63 4.91
C ALA A 227 -14.08 -1.64 5.51
N GLY A 228 -13.50 -2.53 4.71
CA GLY A 228 -12.28 -3.28 5.07
C GLY A 228 -12.47 -4.64 5.72
N GLY A 229 -13.62 -5.29 5.55
CA GLY A 229 -13.77 -6.71 5.90
C GLY A 229 -13.31 -7.07 7.31
N ASP A 230 -12.44 -8.08 7.40
CA ASP A 230 -11.77 -8.54 8.62
C ASP A 230 -10.29 -8.11 8.73
N LEU A 231 -9.81 -7.32 7.77
CA LEU A 231 -8.53 -6.58 7.82
C LEU A 231 -7.27 -7.46 7.76
N ASP A 232 -7.35 -8.65 7.18
CA ASP A 232 -6.19 -9.53 6.96
C ASP A 232 -5.54 -9.37 5.57
N TYR A 233 -6.19 -8.64 4.66
CA TYR A 233 -5.73 -8.32 3.31
C TYR A 233 -5.44 -9.55 2.44
N ASP A 234 -6.11 -10.67 2.70
CA ASP A 234 -5.92 -11.92 1.98
C ASP A 234 -7.08 -12.34 1.05
N ASP A 235 -8.13 -11.51 0.98
CA ASP A 235 -9.22 -11.63 0.00
C ASP A 235 -8.66 -11.76 -1.43
N LEU A 236 -7.64 -10.96 -1.74
CA LEU A 236 -6.78 -11.17 -2.90
C LEU A 236 -5.35 -10.80 -2.54
N VAL A 237 -4.40 -11.61 -2.99
CA VAL A 237 -2.98 -11.31 -2.93
C VAL A 237 -2.37 -11.50 -4.30
N VAL A 238 -1.73 -10.46 -4.83
CA VAL A 238 -1.10 -10.44 -6.15
C VAL A 238 0.38 -10.14 -5.98
N GLU A 239 1.25 -11.03 -6.45
CA GLU A 239 2.69 -10.83 -6.51
C GLU A 239 3.14 -10.65 -7.97
N VAL A 240 3.94 -9.61 -8.21
CA VAL A 240 4.47 -9.26 -9.53
C VAL A 240 5.97 -9.50 -9.58
N ILE A 241 6.38 -10.53 -10.33
CA ILE A 241 7.77 -11.01 -10.40
C ILE A 241 8.35 -10.64 -11.77
N PHE A 242 9.54 -10.02 -11.79
CA PHE A 242 10.24 -9.58 -12.99
C PHE A 242 11.54 -10.33 -13.25
#